data_AF-A0A2D4TT60-F1
#
_entry.id   AF-A0A2D4TT60-F1
#
_cell.length_a   1.000
_cell.length_b   1.000
_cell.length_c   1.000
_cell.angle_alpha   90.00
_cell.angle_beta   90.00
_cell.angle_gamma   90.00
#
_symmetry.space_group_name_H-M   'P 1'
#
loop_
_entity.id
_entity.type
_entity.pdbx_description
1 polymer ?
#
loop_
_entity_poly.entity_id
_entity_poly.type
_entity_poly.pdbx_seq_one_letter_code
_entity_poly.pdbx_strand_id
1 'polypeptide(L)'
;STQEPGVRIISKKGPLTNYADRDHCIEYIVAWCLINGKLDSNSYSDVSASDSDIDHLRKITTTTENAKYTEKYYDLNERAIPNMVSVKLKSGEMIEEEVIYPLGHRKRREESKPFLKEKFLKSLEKVNFDRNRLLTIYDENDLDSINIYELLNNIYK
;
A
#
# COMPACT_ATOMS: atom_id res chain seq x y z
N SER A 1 5.39 -9.58 11.54
CA SER A 1 6.30 -8.72 12.34
C SER A 1 6.47 -7.38 11.66
N THR A 2 6.50 -6.28 12.42
CA THR A 2 6.60 -4.91 11.91
C THR A 2 7.36 -4.01 12.90
N GLN A 3 7.51 -2.73 12.59
CA GLN A 3 8.08 -1.71 13.47
C GLN A 3 7.06 -1.21 14.52
N GLU A 4 7.52 -0.56 15.60
CA GLU A 4 6.67 -0.05 16.70
C GLU A 4 5.46 0.77 16.22
N PRO A 5 5.62 1.83 15.38
CA PRO A 5 4.47 2.55 14.83
C PRO A 5 3.42 1.67 14.12
N GLY A 6 3.82 0.57 13.47
CA GLY A 6 2.94 -0.35 12.75
C GLY A 6 2.07 -1.14 13.72
N VAL A 7 2.66 -1.58 14.82
CA VAL A 7 1.91 -2.20 15.92
C VAL A 7 0.98 -1.16 16.54
N ARG A 8 1.49 0.03 16.89
CA ARG A 8 0.73 1.04 17.62
C ARG A 8 -0.42 1.66 16.84
N ILE A 9 -0.25 1.91 15.54
CA ILE A 9 -1.19 2.72 14.74
C ILE A 9 -2.19 1.83 13.98
N ILE A 10 -1.75 0.68 13.45
CA ILE A 10 -2.56 -0.12 12.51
C ILE A 10 -2.71 -1.59 12.90
N SER A 11 -2.14 -2.08 14.01
CA SER A 11 -2.53 -3.39 14.55
C SER A 11 -3.82 -3.24 15.35
N LYS A 12 -4.92 -3.79 14.81
CA LYS A 12 -6.25 -3.66 15.41
C LYS A 12 -6.84 -5.04 15.66
N LYS A 13 -7.40 -5.22 16.86
CA LYS A 13 -8.19 -6.40 17.24
C LYS A 13 -9.67 -6.03 17.38
N GLY A 14 -10.54 -7.02 17.18
CA GLY A 14 -11.99 -6.83 17.28
C GLY A 14 -12.67 -6.50 15.93
N PRO A 15 -13.96 -6.15 15.97
CA PRO A 15 -14.75 -5.89 14.78
C PRO A 15 -14.26 -4.63 14.02
N LEU A 16 -14.39 -4.63 12.69
CA LEU A 16 -14.11 -3.49 11.83
C LEU A 16 -15.42 -3.04 11.20
N THR A 17 -15.87 -1.84 11.54
CA THR A 17 -17.25 -1.41 11.31
C THR A 17 -17.42 -0.51 10.10
N ASN A 18 -16.32 0.07 9.61
CA ASN A 18 -16.33 1.00 8.50
C ASN A 18 -15.07 0.82 7.63
N TYR A 19 -15.05 1.53 6.50
CA TYR A 19 -13.93 1.52 5.57
C TYR A 19 -12.60 1.89 6.23
N ALA A 20 -12.60 2.97 7.03
CA ALA A 20 -11.42 3.53 7.69
C ALA A 20 -10.85 2.58 8.78
N ASP A 21 -11.69 1.73 9.37
CA ASP A 21 -11.23 0.70 10.28
C ASP A 21 -10.37 -0.33 9.54
N ARG A 22 -10.75 -0.67 8.30
CA ARG A 22 -10.17 -1.75 7.49
C ARG A 22 -8.88 -1.34 6.77
N ASP A 23 -8.85 -0.15 6.16
CA ASP A 23 -7.64 0.38 5.52
C ASP A 23 -6.55 0.76 6.54
N HIS A 24 -6.91 0.90 7.83
CA HIS A 24 -5.98 1.07 8.95
C HIS A 24 -5.90 -0.17 9.86
N CYS A 25 -6.12 -1.38 9.33
CA CYS A 25 -5.92 -2.64 10.04
C CYS A 25 -4.97 -3.55 9.25
N ILE A 26 -3.72 -3.70 9.74
CA ILE A 26 -2.71 -4.51 9.07
C ILE A 26 -3.12 -5.98 8.98
N GLU A 27 -3.81 -6.51 9.98
CA GLU A 27 -4.33 -7.89 9.94
C GLU A 27 -5.38 -8.06 8.84
N TYR A 28 -6.25 -7.07 8.62
CA TYR A 28 -7.24 -7.11 7.53
C TYR A 28 -6.55 -7.06 6.17
N ILE A 29 -5.60 -6.13 6.00
CA ILE A 29 -4.84 -5.97 4.76
C ILE A 29 -4.11 -7.27 4.40
N VAL A 30 -3.41 -7.88 5.36
CA VAL A 30 -2.69 -9.14 5.15
C VAL A 30 -3.66 -10.28 4.84
N ALA A 31 -4.74 -10.44 5.61
CA ALA A 31 -5.74 -11.48 5.37
C ALA A 31 -6.36 -11.36 3.97
N TRP A 32 -6.76 -10.15 3.59
CA TRP A 32 -7.31 -9.88 2.26
C TRP A 32 -6.33 -10.26 1.15
N CYS A 33 -5.07 -9.84 1.26
CA CYS A 33 -4.04 -10.13 0.25
C CYS A 33 -3.74 -11.62 0.14
N LEU A 34 -3.72 -12.37 1.26
CA LEU A 34 -3.51 -13.82 1.24
C LEU A 34 -4.65 -14.56 0.52
N ILE A 35 -5.90 -14.11 0.69
CA ILE A 35 -7.07 -14.73 0.06
C ILE A 35 -7.17 -14.34 -1.43
N ASN A 36 -6.99 -13.06 -1.74
CA ASN A 36 -7.37 -12.50 -3.03
C ASN A 36 -6.19 -12.19 -3.97
N GLY A 37 -4.95 -12.19 -3.47
CA GLY A 37 -3.75 -11.89 -4.25
C GLY A 37 -3.66 -10.46 -4.78
N LYS A 38 -4.53 -9.54 -4.32
CA LYS A 38 -4.57 -8.13 -4.75
C LYS A 38 -5.06 -7.22 -3.63
N LEU A 39 -4.83 -5.93 -3.77
CA LEU A 39 -5.33 -4.89 -2.86
C LEU A 39 -5.65 -3.62 -3.65
N ASP A 40 -6.88 -3.13 -3.53
CA ASP A 40 -7.37 -1.91 -4.17
C ASP A 40 -8.37 -1.19 -3.25
N SER A 41 -8.91 -0.05 -3.71
CA SER A 41 -9.86 0.72 -2.91
C SER A 41 -11.16 -0.04 -2.60
N ASN A 42 -11.57 -1.00 -3.42
CA ASN A 42 -12.80 -1.75 -3.20
C ASN A 42 -12.63 -2.83 -2.12
N SER A 43 -11.39 -3.25 -1.88
CA SER A 43 -11.00 -4.28 -0.91
C SER A 43 -11.43 -3.97 0.53
N TYR A 44 -11.77 -2.72 0.83
CA TYR A 44 -12.23 -2.26 2.15
C TYR A 44 -13.74 -1.98 2.22
N SER A 45 -14.48 -2.24 1.14
CA SER A 45 -15.94 -2.08 1.11
C SER A 45 -16.65 -3.06 2.06
N ASP A 46 -17.89 -2.78 2.43
CA ASP A 46 -18.68 -3.70 3.27
C ASP A 46 -18.92 -5.04 2.59
N VAL A 47 -19.07 -5.04 1.27
CA VAL A 47 -19.21 -6.26 0.47
C VAL A 47 -17.94 -7.10 0.55
N SER A 48 -16.77 -6.48 0.38
CA SER A 48 -15.48 -7.15 0.54
C SER A 48 -15.29 -7.70 1.95
N ALA A 49 -15.60 -6.91 2.96
CA ALA A 49 -15.43 -7.30 4.36
C ALA A 49 -16.44 -8.35 4.87
N SER A 50 -17.46 -8.68 4.07
CA SER A 50 -18.45 -9.71 4.44
C SER A 50 -17.93 -11.14 4.34
N ASP A 51 -16.77 -11.36 3.72
CA ASP A 51 -16.12 -12.66 3.66
C ASP A 51 -15.61 -13.08 5.04
N SER A 52 -16.22 -14.14 5.60
CA SER A 52 -15.89 -14.66 6.92
C SER A 52 -14.47 -15.20 7.05
N ASP A 53 -13.83 -15.58 5.94
CA ASP A 53 -12.46 -16.10 5.96
C ASP A 53 -11.45 -15.00 6.30
N ILE A 54 -11.75 -13.74 5.97
CA ILE A 54 -10.96 -12.59 6.39
C ILE A 54 -10.92 -12.52 7.92
N ASP A 55 -12.08 -12.60 8.56
CA ASP A 55 -12.19 -12.55 10.01
C ASP A 55 -11.58 -13.79 10.69
N HIS A 56 -11.67 -14.96 10.04
CA HIS A 56 -10.99 -16.16 10.51
C HIS A 56 -9.47 -15.97 10.53
N LEU A 57 -8.88 -15.51 9.42
CA LEU A 57 -7.45 -15.23 9.31
C LEU A 57 -7.01 -14.15 10.31
N ARG A 58 -7.77 -13.07 10.44
CA ARG A 58 -7.48 -12.00 11.41
C ARG A 58 -7.42 -12.50 12.85
N LYS A 59 -8.33 -13.40 13.25
CA LYS A 59 -8.37 -13.99 14.59
C LYS A 59 -7.13 -14.82 14.91
N ILE A 60 -6.55 -15.49 13.92
CA ILE A 60 -5.34 -16.32 14.09
C ILE A 60 -4.04 -15.58 13.77
N THR A 61 -4.13 -14.32 13.31
CA THR A 61 -2.96 -13.49 12.98
C THR A 61 -2.47 -12.72 14.20
N THR A 62 -1.18 -12.78 14.48
CA THR A 62 -0.52 -11.98 15.51
C THR A 62 0.48 -11.01 14.89
N THR A 63 0.36 -9.73 15.25
CA THR A 63 1.30 -8.69 14.84
C THR A 63 2.15 -8.32 16.04
N THR A 64 3.47 -8.41 15.88
CA THR A 64 4.45 -8.08 16.91
C THR A 64 5.46 -7.09 16.38
N GLU A 65 6.03 -6.32 17.30
CA GLU A 65 7.17 -5.47 17.02
C GLU A 65 8.44 -6.30 16.82
N ASN A 66 9.30 -5.88 15.90
CA ASN A 66 10.70 -6.23 15.83
C ASN A 66 11.56 -4.99 16.09
N ALA A 67 12.35 -4.99 17.17
CA ALA A 67 13.16 -3.85 17.56
C ALA A 67 14.14 -3.39 16.45
N LYS A 68 14.71 -4.33 15.67
CA LYS A 68 15.59 -3.98 14.54
C LYS A 68 14.84 -3.28 13.42
N TYR A 69 13.56 -3.60 13.24
CA TYR A 69 12.70 -2.91 12.28
C TYR A 69 12.38 -1.50 12.75
N THR A 70 12.11 -1.33 14.05
CA THR A 70 11.93 -0.03 14.68
C THR A 70 13.18 0.85 14.54
N GLU A 71 14.37 0.31 14.78
CA GLU A 71 15.65 1.02 14.56
C GLU A 71 15.78 1.51 13.12
N LYS A 72 15.55 0.63 12.13
CA LYS A 72 15.61 0.96 10.70
C LYS A 72 14.56 1.99 10.26
N TYR A 73 13.42 2.01 10.94
CA TYR A 73 12.36 2.99 10.68
C TYR A 73 12.81 4.41 11.09
N TYR A 74 13.47 4.53 12.25
CA TYR A 74 13.92 5.81 12.77
C TYR A 74 15.30 6.26 12.25
N ASP A 75 16.10 5.36 11.68
CA ASP A 75 17.34 5.72 11.00
C ASP A 75 17.06 6.68 9.83
N LEU A 76 17.64 7.89 9.89
CA LEU A 76 17.40 8.96 8.91
C LEU A 76 17.96 8.65 7.52
N ASN A 77 18.97 7.79 7.42
CA ASN A 77 19.57 7.33 6.17
C ASN A 77 18.76 6.18 5.56
N GLU A 78 18.15 5.34 6.38
CA GLU A 78 17.32 4.24 5.91
C GLU A 78 15.88 4.67 5.64
N ARG A 79 15.18 5.18 6.67
CA ARG A 79 13.74 5.45 6.71
C ARG A 79 12.92 4.26 6.18
N ALA A 80 13.33 3.06 6.56
CA ALA A 80 12.73 1.82 6.08
C ALA A 80 11.31 1.65 6.64
N ILE A 81 10.46 0.87 5.94
CA ILE A 81 9.14 0.46 6.47
C ILE A 81 9.06 -1.07 6.43
N PRO A 82 9.91 -1.76 7.21
CA PRO A 82 10.05 -3.20 7.13
C PRO A 82 8.83 -3.93 7.68
N ASN A 83 8.40 -4.97 6.95
CA ASN A 83 7.39 -5.92 7.39
C ASN A 83 7.80 -7.32 6.97
N MET A 84 7.47 -8.30 7.80
CA MET A 84 7.60 -9.72 7.47
C MET A 84 6.29 -10.43 7.78
N VAL A 85 5.81 -11.22 6.82
CA VAL A 85 4.66 -12.11 6.98
C VAL A 85 5.20 -13.53 7.06
N SER A 86 4.80 -14.27 8.11
CA SER A 86 5.15 -15.68 8.30
C SER A 86 3.84 -16.46 8.45
N VAL A 87 3.65 -17.46 7.60
CA VAL A 87 2.46 -18.31 7.57
C VAL A 87 2.87 -19.74 7.90
N LYS A 88 2.32 -20.28 8.99
CA LYS A 88 2.49 -21.68 9.37
C LYS A 88 1.30 -22.50 8.90
N LEU A 89 1.56 -23.42 7.97
CA LEU A 89 0.55 -24.35 7.46
C LEU A 89 0.26 -25.46 8.46
N LYS A 90 -0.90 -26.12 8.31
CA LYS A 90 -1.28 -27.27 9.16
C LYS A 90 -0.32 -28.45 9.04
N SER A 91 0.40 -28.56 7.92
CA SER A 91 1.47 -29.53 7.70
C SER A 91 2.69 -29.29 8.61
N GLY A 92 2.80 -28.10 9.21
CA GLY A 92 3.96 -27.64 9.96
C GLY A 92 4.95 -26.82 9.12
N GLU A 93 4.78 -26.79 7.80
CA GLU A 93 5.56 -25.94 6.89
C GLU A 93 5.38 -24.46 7.22
N MET A 94 6.46 -23.69 7.08
CA MET A 94 6.49 -22.26 7.34
C MET A 94 6.96 -21.53 6.08
N ILE A 95 6.19 -20.54 5.67
CA ILE A 95 6.48 -19.69 4.51
C ILE A 95 6.66 -18.27 5.04
N GLU A 96 7.77 -17.63 4.68
CA GLU A 96 8.12 -16.31 5.17
C GLU A 96 8.50 -15.39 4.01
N GLU A 97 7.98 -14.17 4.04
CA GLU A 97 8.32 -13.13 3.08
C GLU A 97 8.58 -11.81 3.82
N GLU A 98 9.74 -11.22 3.58
CA GLU A 98 10.21 -9.98 4.19
C GLU A 98 10.36 -8.88 3.12
N VAL A 99 9.81 -7.71 3.41
CA VAL A 99 9.99 -6.52 2.59
C VAL A 99 10.46 -5.37 3.48
N ILE A 100 11.70 -4.92 3.28
CA ILE A 100 12.31 -3.82 4.04
C ILE A 100 11.90 -2.44 3.49
N TYR A 101 11.91 -2.31 2.16
CA TYR A 101 11.58 -1.07 1.48
C TYR A 101 10.36 -1.29 0.57
N PRO A 102 9.23 -0.60 0.83
CA PRO A 102 8.07 -0.69 -0.06
C PRO A 102 8.44 -0.13 -1.45
N LEU A 103 7.68 -0.53 -2.47
CA LEU A 103 7.96 -0.14 -3.87
C LEU A 103 8.10 1.38 -4.03
N GLY A 104 7.29 2.18 -3.33
CA GLY A 104 7.36 3.65 -3.40
C GLY A 104 8.58 4.30 -2.73
N HIS A 105 9.45 3.52 -2.06
CA HIS A 105 10.60 4.05 -1.34
C HIS A 105 11.71 4.54 -2.29
N ARG A 106 12.51 5.53 -1.85
CA ARG A 106 13.59 6.12 -2.68
C ARG A 106 14.61 5.09 -3.19
N LYS A 107 14.86 4.03 -2.42
CA LYS A 107 15.79 2.96 -2.79
C LYS A 107 15.27 2.05 -3.91
N ARG A 108 13.97 2.09 -4.23
CA ARG A 108 13.32 1.29 -5.28
C ARG A 108 12.79 2.15 -6.42
N ARG A 109 13.36 3.35 -6.63
CA ARG A 109 12.80 4.32 -7.59
C ARG A 109 12.76 3.80 -9.02
N GLU A 110 13.85 3.22 -9.51
CA GLU A 110 13.89 2.66 -10.88
C GLU A 110 12.85 1.56 -11.06
N GLU A 111 12.69 0.68 -10.07
CA GLU A 111 11.65 -0.35 -10.08
C GLU A 111 10.25 0.25 -10.02
N SER A 112 10.04 1.33 -9.27
CA SER A 112 8.72 1.94 -9.04
C SER A 112 8.21 2.77 -10.22
N LYS A 113 9.10 3.35 -11.04
CA LYS A 113 8.75 4.29 -12.12
C LYS A 113 7.71 3.73 -13.10
N PRO A 114 7.85 2.49 -13.63
CA PRO A 114 6.84 1.91 -14.51
C PRO A 114 5.46 1.81 -13.86
N PHE A 115 5.39 1.38 -12.60
CA PHE A 115 4.14 1.24 -11.86
C PHE A 115 3.50 2.60 -11.54
N LEU A 116 4.30 3.65 -11.30
CA LEU A 116 3.79 5.01 -11.13
C LEU A 116 3.17 5.53 -12.44
N LYS A 117 3.82 5.31 -13.59
CA LYS A 117 3.28 5.67 -14.90
C LYS A 117 1.98 4.92 -15.20
N GLU A 118 1.94 3.61 -14.91
CA GLU A 118 0.74 2.80 -15.06
C GLU A 118 -0.40 3.29 -14.15
N LYS A 119 -0.10 3.59 -12.88
CA LYS A 119 -1.09 4.14 -11.94
C LYS A 119 -1.65 5.48 -12.42
N PHE A 120 -0.78 6.36 -12.96
CA PHE A 120 -1.20 7.63 -13.52
C PHE A 120 -2.14 7.43 -14.70
N LEU A 121 -1.76 6.58 -15.67
CA LEU A 121 -2.60 6.24 -16.83
C LEU A 121 -3.98 5.70 -16.43
N LYS A 122 -4.04 4.73 -15.51
CA LYS A 122 -5.30 4.19 -14.97
C LYS A 122 -6.16 5.24 -14.27
N SER A 123 -5.52 6.28 -13.69
CA SER A 123 -6.25 7.37 -13.05
C SER A 123 -6.86 8.31 -14.10
N LEU A 124 -6.15 8.56 -15.20
CA LEU A 124 -6.66 9.34 -16.33
C LEU A 124 -7.84 8.67 -17.03
N GLU A 125 -7.91 7.34 -17.08
CA GLU A 125 -9.06 6.61 -17.66
C GLU A 125 -10.38 6.87 -16.92
N LYS A 126 -10.31 7.24 -15.63
CA LYS A 126 -11.49 7.49 -14.79
C LYS A 126 -12.06 8.89 -14.97
N VAL A 127 -11.37 9.76 -15.69
CA VAL A 127 -11.71 11.19 -15.81
C VAL A 127 -11.60 11.62 -17.27
N ASN A 128 -12.48 12.51 -17.71
CA ASN A 128 -12.47 12.99 -19.10
C ASN A 128 -11.44 14.11 -19.32
N PHE A 129 -10.16 13.81 -19.11
CA PHE A 129 -9.04 14.74 -19.31
C PHE A 129 -8.36 14.54 -20.68
N ASP A 130 -7.63 15.56 -21.14
CA ASP A 130 -6.73 15.42 -22.28
C ASP A 130 -5.52 14.57 -21.88
N ARG A 131 -5.65 13.26 -22.07
CA ARG A 131 -4.63 12.27 -21.74
C ARG A 131 -3.30 12.55 -22.44
N ASN A 132 -3.33 12.98 -23.71
CA ASN A 132 -2.11 13.19 -24.48
C ASN A 132 -1.34 14.38 -23.92
N ARG A 133 -2.03 15.48 -23.64
CA ARG A 133 -1.40 16.67 -23.05
C ARG A 133 -0.80 16.36 -21.69
N LEU A 134 -1.53 15.67 -20.82
CA LEU A 134 -1.05 15.31 -19.48
C LEU A 134 0.12 14.31 -19.51
N LEU A 135 0.20 13.43 -20.51
CA LEU A 135 1.34 12.55 -20.69
C LEU A 135 2.58 13.29 -21.19
N THR A 136 2.43 14.25 -22.09
CA THR A 136 3.54 15.12 -22.50
C THR A 136 4.13 15.85 -21.29
N ILE A 137 3.26 16.38 -20.41
CA ILE A 137 3.70 17.04 -19.18
C ILE A 137 4.36 16.06 -18.20
N TYR A 138 3.84 14.83 -18.09
CA TYR A 138 4.42 13.78 -17.23
C TYR A 138 5.86 13.40 -17.66
N ASP A 139 6.12 13.36 -18.98
CA ASP A 139 7.43 13.00 -19.54
C ASP A 139 8.39 14.21 -19.66
N GLU A 140 7.96 15.42 -19.27
CA GLU A 140 8.81 16.63 -19.25
C GLU A 140 9.84 16.56 -18.12
N ASN A 141 11.11 16.84 -18.45
CA ASN A 141 12.22 16.83 -17.49
C ASN A 141 12.51 18.22 -16.92
N ASP A 142 12.20 19.27 -17.67
CA ASP A 142 12.32 20.66 -17.22
C ASP A 142 10.98 21.14 -16.63
N LEU A 143 10.78 20.87 -15.34
CA LEU A 143 9.54 21.26 -14.66
C LEU A 143 9.31 22.78 -14.62
N ASP A 144 10.39 23.58 -14.68
CA ASP A 144 10.29 25.04 -14.68
C ASP A 144 9.72 25.57 -16.01
N SER A 145 9.76 24.77 -17.06
CA SER A 145 9.14 25.09 -18.36
C SER A 145 7.62 24.88 -18.38
N ILE A 146 7.06 24.17 -17.39
CA ILE A 146 5.63 23.84 -17.36
C ILE A 146 4.83 25.06 -16.94
N ASN A 147 3.95 25.53 -17.82
CA ASN A 147 2.99 26.58 -17.48
C ASN A 147 1.89 26.01 -16.56
N ILE A 148 1.90 26.43 -15.29
CA ILE A 148 0.94 25.97 -14.27
C ILE A 148 -0.51 26.30 -14.66
N TYR A 149 -0.78 27.49 -15.22
CA TYR A 149 -2.14 27.85 -15.63
C TYR A 149 -2.65 26.95 -16.75
N GLU A 150 -1.79 26.61 -17.70
CA GLU A 150 -2.14 25.68 -18.77
C GLU A 150 -2.42 24.28 -18.21
N LEU A 151 -1.57 23.76 -17.33
CA LEU A 151 -1.78 22.47 -16.66
C LEU A 151 -3.13 22.45 -15.92
N LEU A 152 -3.44 23.50 -15.15
CA LEU A 152 -4.68 23.59 -14.38
C LEU A 152 -5.92 23.64 -15.29
N ASN A 153 -5.89 24.38 -16.39
CA ASN A 153 -7.00 24.40 -17.36
C ASN A 153 -7.27 23.03 -17.99
N ASN A 154 -6.28 22.14 -18.03
CA ASN A 154 -6.45 20.77 -18.52
C ASN A 154 -7.04 19.80 -17.48
N ILE A 155 -7.01 20.17 -16.19
CA ILE A 155 -7.48 19.34 -15.07
C ILE A 155 -8.81 19.87 -14.51
N TYR A 156 -8.99 21.19 -14.46
CA TYR A 156 -10.19 21.87 -13.99
C TYR A 156 -10.93 22.42 -15.21
N LYS A 157 -11.90 21.67 -15.72
CA LYS A 157 -12.93 22.21 -16.61
C LYS A 157 -14.13 22.66 -15.81
#